data_AF-A0A3C1RUC0-F1
#
_entry.id   AF-A0A3C1RUC0-F1
#
_cell.length_a   1.000
_cell.length_b   1.000
_cell.length_c   1.000
_cell.angle_alpha   90.00
_cell.angle_beta   90.00
_cell.angle_gamma   90.00
#
_symmetry.space_group_name_H-M   'P 1'
#
loop_
_entity.id
_entity.type
_entity.pdbx_description
1 polymer ?
#
loop_
_entity_poly.entity_id
_entity_poly.type
_entity_poly.pdbx_seq_one_letter_code
_entity_poly.pdbx_strand_id
1 'polypeptide(L)'
;MEFQVKLTRNAKLEIESAYLWLKNLNPNYADQWFRDLMNTIATLQDKPKRFALARENDDFPEEIRQIIYGKSRNKYRIIFTIREDIVYILYLRHSAQSSITFNPLDLE
;
A
#
# COMPACT_ATOMS: atom_id res chain seq x y z
N MET A 1 2.60 9.03 20.02
CA MET A 1 3.21 9.56 18.79
C MET A 1 2.41 9.02 17.63
N GLU A 2 1.94 9.89 16.77
CA GLU A 2 1.19 9.54 15.57
C GLU A 2 2.18 9.60 14.40
N PHE A 3 2.34 8.51 13.65
CA PHE A 3 3.23 8.47 12.50
C PHE A 3 2.66 9.33 11.37
N GLN A 4 3.51 9.99 10.59
CA GLN A 4 3.09 10.63 9.34
C GLN A 4 3.04 9.58 8.22
N VAL A 5 1.98 9.54 7.43
CA VAL A 5 1.90 8.64 6.27
C VAL A 5 2.15 9.42 4.98
N LYS A 6 3.08 8.94 4.15
CA LYS A 6 3.40 9.51 2.83
C LYS A 6 3.22 8.45 1.74
N LEU A 7 2.53 8.83 0.67
CA LEU A 7 2.43 8.01 -0.54
C LEU A 7 3.60 8.36 -1.47
N THR A 8 4.40 7.36 -1.86
CA THR A 8 5.43 7.53 -2.88
C THR A 8 4.79 7.75 -4.25
N ARG A 9 5.59 8.15 -5.24
CA ARG A 9 5.11 8.31 -6.61
C ARG A 9 4.54 7.00 -7.17
N ASN A 10 5.20 5.88 -6.92
CA ASN A 10 4.77 4.56 -7.40
C ASN A 10 3.45 4.13 -6.75
N ALA A 11 3.32 4.28 -5.43
CA ALA A 11 2.07 3.99 -4.74
C ALA A 11 0.89 4.82 -5.30
N LYS A 12 1.09 6.12 -5.54
CA LYS A 12 0.04 6.99 -6.13
C LYS A 12 -0.42 6.48 -7.50
N LEU A 13 0.52 6.16 -8.39
CA LEU A 13 0.22 5.66 -9.74
C LEU A 13 -0.52 4.32 -9.71
N GLU A 14 -0.17 3.42 -8.80
CA GLU A 14 -0.82 2.13 -8.64
C GLU A 14 -2.24 2.25 -8.07
N ILE A 15 -2.41 3.12 -7.07
CA ILE A 15 -3.73 3.43 -6.50
C ILE A 15 -4.63 4.01 -7.59
N GLU A 16 -4.13 4.99 -8.35
CA GLU A 16 -4.88 5.63 -9.44
C GLU A 16 -5.26 4.61 -10.52
N SER A 17 -4.31 3.79 -10.96
CA SER A 17 -4.55 2.76 -11.99
C SER A 17 -5.60 1.74 -11.53
N ALA A 18 -5.52 1.28 -10.29
CA ALA A 18 -6.51 0.36 -9.71
C ALA A 18 -7.90 1.02 -9.61
N TYR A 19 -7.95 2.27 -9.15
CA TYR A 19 -9.19 3.04 -9.06
C TYR A 19 -9.85 3.24 -10.42
N LEU A 20 -9.09 3.67 -11.44
CA LEU A 20 -9.62 3.88 -12.80
C LEU A 20 -10.12 2.57 -13.41
N TRP A 21 -9.40 1.46 -13.21
CA TRP A 21 -9.85 0.15 -13.66
C TRP A 21 -11.18 -0.25 -13.01
N LEU A 22 -11.31 -0.07 -11.69
CA LEU A 22 -12.57 -0.31 -10.98
C LEU A 22 -13.68 0.64 -11.41
N LYS A 23 -13.37 1.91 -11.67
CA LYS A 23 -14.34 2.94 -12.08
C LYS A 23 -15.01 2.56 -13.40
N ASN A 24 -14.24 2.02 -14.34
CA ASN A 24 -14.76 1.54 -15.62
C ASN A 24 -15.75 0.38 -15.48
N LEU A 25 -15.61 -0.44 -14.43
CA LEU A 25 -16.51 -1.58 -14.18
C LEU A 25 -17.73 -1.19 -13.34
N ASN A 26 -17.50 -0.44 -12.25
CA ASN A 26 -18.55 0.00 -11.35
C ASN A 26 -18.12 1.30 -10.62
N PRO A 27 -18.62 2.46 -11.06
CA PRO A 27 -18.25 3.75 -10.50
C PRO A 27 -18.47 3.91 -9.00
N ASN A 28 -19.58 3.39 -8.48
CA ASN A 28 -19.95 3.52 -7.07
C ASN A 28 -19.06 2.64 -6.19
N TYR A 29 -18.76 1.44 -6.67
CA TYR A 29 -17.83 0.54 -5.99
C TYR A 29 -16.42 1.13 -5.94
N ALA A 30 -15.95 1.73 -7.03
CA ALA A 30 -14.62 2.34 -7.08
C ALA A 30 -14.44 3.47 -6.06
N ASP A 31 -15.45 4.34 -5.90
CA ASP A 31 -15.42 5.43 -4.93
C ASP A 31 -15.39 4.89 -3.50
N GLN A 32 -16.18 3.85 -3.22
CA GLN A 32 -16.17 3.20 -1.93
C GLN A 32 -14.84 2.50 -1.63
N TRP A 33 -14.33 1.76 -2.62
CA TRP A 33 -13.03 1.10 -2.54
C TRP A 33 -11.91 2.11 -2.25
N PHE A 34 -11.89 3.26 -2.94
CA PHE A 34 -10.87 4.28 -2.72
C PHE A 34 -10.95 4.88 -1.31
N ARG A 35 -12.16 5.21 -0.83
CA ARG A 35 -12.36 5.69 0.54
C ARG A 35 -11.87 4.67 1.57
N ASP A 36 -12.25 3.41 1.43
CA ASP A 36 -11.87 2.36 2.37
C ASP A 36 -10.37 2.07 2.34
N LEU A 37 -9.75 2.15 1.16
CA LEU A 37 -8.29 2.05 1.02
C LEU A 37 -7.60 3.18 1.78
N MET A 38 -8.01 4.43 1.57
CA MET A 38 -7.42 5.59 2.25
C MET A 38 -7.63 5.54 3.76
N ASN A 39 -8.81 5.09 4.23
CA ASN A 39 -9.05 4.84 5.66
C ASN A 39 -8.12 3.77 6.21
N THR A 40 -7.88 2.70 5.45
CA THR A 40 -6.93 1.63 5.82
C THR A 40 -5.51 2.16 5.94
N ILE A 41 -5.07 2.98 4.98
CA ILE A 41 -3.75 3.64 4.99
C ILE A 41 -3.63 4.58 6.20
N ALA A 42 -4.69 5.34 6.53
CA ALA A 42 -4.70 6.21 7.70
C ALA A 42 -4.49 5.44 9.03
N THR A 43 -4.91 4.17 9.11
CA THR A 43 -4.64 3.35 10.32
C THR A 43 -3.15 3.14 10.61
N LEU A 44 -2.27 3.36 9.63
CA LEU A 44 -0.82 3.26 9.80
C LEU A 44 -0.24 4.40 10.64
N GLN A 45 -1.01 5.46 10.87
CA GLN A 45 -0.65 6.53 11.80
C GLN A 45 -0.56 6.02 13.25
N ASP A 46 -1.37 5.02 13.61
CA ASP A 46 -1.38 4.39 14.94
C ASP A 46 -0.73 3.00 14.91
N LYS A 47 0.54 2.93 15.30
CA LYS A 47 1.32 1.68 15.48
C LYS A 47 1.53 0.88 14.18
N PRO A 48 2.21 1.43 13.16
CA PRO A 48 2.51 0.74 11.89
C PRO A 48 3.42 -0.48 12.08
N LYS A 49 4.19 -0.54 13.16
CA LYS A 49 5.06 -1.69 13.49
C LYS A 49 4.31 -2.97 13.88
N ARG A 50 2.98 -2.91 14.10
CA ARG A 50 2.16 -4.10 14.42
C ARG A 50 1.91 -5.01 13.22
N PHE A 51 2.04 -4.46 12.01
CA PHE A 51 1.75 -5.18 10.78
C PHE A 51 2.91 -6.10 10.41
N ALA A 52 2.60 -7.24 9.78
CA ALA A 52 3.59 -8.26 9.47
C ALA A 52 4.61 -7.76 8.44
N LEU A 53 5.79 -8.37 8.44
CA LEU A 53 6.78 -8.18 7.38
C LEU A 53 6.17 -8.59 6.03
N ALA A 54 6.58 -7.90 4.96
CA ALA A 54 6.25 -8.32 3.60
C ALA A 54 7.04 -9.58 3.24
N ARG A 55 6.53 -10.38 2.29
CA ARG A 55 7.25 -11.60 1.86
C ARG A 55 8.60 -11.29 1.22
N GLU A 56 8.72 -10.12 0.59
CA GLU A 56 9.93 -9.63 -0.07
C GLU A 56 10.88 -8.92 0.90
N ASN A 57 10.62 -8.95 2.22
CA ASN A 57 11.41 -8.20 3.20
C ASN A 57 12.91 -8.50 3.11
N ASP A 58 13.27 -9.76 2.93
CA ASP A 58 14.67 -10.18 2.91
C ASP A 58 15.39 -9.77 1.60
N ASP A 59 14.64 -9.36 0.57
CA ASP A 59 15.14 -8.85 -0.70
C ASP A 59 15.30 -7.32 -0.70
N PHE A 60 14.88 -6.64 0.37
CA PHE A 60 14.92 -5.18 0.48
C PHE A 60 16.04 -4.73 1.44
N PRO A 61 16.69 -3.58 1.17
CA PRO A 61 17.73 -3.04 2.05
C PRO A 61 17.18 -2.49 3.38
N GLU A 62 15.86 -2.31 3.47
CA GLU A 62 15.15 -1.81 4.65
C GLU A 62 14.00 -2.74 4.99
N GLU A 63 13.64 -2.76 6.27
CA GLU A 63 12.47 -3.50 6.74
C GLU A 63 11.20 -3.01 6.03
N ILE A 64 10.56 -3.90 5.28
CA ILE A 64 9.27 -3.62 4.66
C ILE A 64 8.17 -4.48 5.29
N ARG A 65 7.04 -3.82 5.53
CA ARG A 65 5.85 -4.39 6.15
C ARG A 65 4.70 -4.34 5.18
N GLN A 66 3.65 -5.10 5.50
CA GLN A 66 2.45 -5.15 4.68
C GLN A 66 1.17 -5.21 5.51
N ILE A 67 0.11 -4.65 4.93
CA ILE A 67 -1.27 -4.90 5.33
C ILE A 67 -2.06 -5.37 4.10
N ILE A 68 -2.96 -6.33 4.32
CA ILE A 68 -3.86 -6.82 3.27
C ILE A 68 -5.17 -6.04 3.35
N TYR A 69 -5.53 -5.42 2.24
CA TYR A 69 -6.77 -4.68 2.05
C TYR A 69 -7.68 -5.39 1.05
N GLY A 70 -8.99 -5.26 1.21
CA GLY A 70 -9.98 -5.83 0.30
C GLY A 70 -10.39 -7.27 0.63
N LYS A 71 -11.25 -7.84 -0.22
CA LYS A 71 -11.93 -9.14 0.02
C LYS A 71 -11.93 -10.00 -1.24
N SER A 72 -11.95 -11.32 -1.03
CA SER A 72 -12.04 -12.33 -2.10
C SER A 72 -11.02 -12.07 -3.21
N ARG A 73 -11.46 -11.86 -4.46
CA ARG A 73 -10.63 -11.63 -5.63
C ARG A 73 -10.00 -10.23 -5.70
N ASN A 74 -10.56 -9.23 -5.03
CA ASN A 74 -10.07 -7.85 -5.01
C ASN A 74 -9.23 -7.57 -3.76
N LYS A 75 -8.28 -8.46 -3.47
CA LYS A 75 -7.33 -8.28 -2.37
C LYS A 75 -6.09 -7.55 -2.88
N TYR A 76 -5.65 -6.55 -2.12
CA TYR A 76 -4.45 -5.77 -2.37
C TYR A 76 -3.51 -5.87 -1.17
N ARG A 77 -2.21 -5.83 -1.45
CA ARG A 77 -1.14 -5.71 -0.48
C ARG A 77 -0.67 -4.26 -0.50
N ILE A 78 -0.84 -3.57 0.62
CA ILE A 78 -0.25 -2.25 0.84
C ILE A 78 1.10 -2.50 1.48
N ILE A 79 2.18 -2.23 0.76
CA ILE A 79 3.55 -2.49 1.20
C ILE A 79 4.20 -1.16 1.55
N PHE A 80 4.85 -1.11 2.71
CA PHE A 80 5.38 0.12 3.27
C PHE A 80 6.66 -0.10 4.07
N THR A 81 7.48 0.94 4.17
CA THR A 81 8.61 1.01 5.12
C THR A 81 8.33 2.08 6.17
N ILE A 82 9.04 2.02 7.29
CA ILE A 82 8.98 3.01 8.36
C ILE A 82 10.38 3.61 8.53
N ARG A 83 10.50 4.92 8.30
CA ARG A 83 11.72 5.68 8.58
C ARG A 83 11.41 6.73 9.61
N GLU A 84 12.10 6.67 10.75
CA GLU A 84 11.82 7.53 11.91
C GLU A 84 10.34 7.44 12.33
N ASP A 85 9.59 8.52 12.14
CA ASP A 85 8.15 8.65 12.41
C ASP A 85 7.31 8.72 11.13
N ILE A 86 7.90 8.43 9.96
CA ILE A 86 7.23 8.46 8.66
C ILE A 86 7.02 7.05 8.12
N VAL A 87 5.78 6.73 7.77
CA VAL A 87 5.38 5.55 7.02
C VAL A 87 5.33 5.89 5.54
N TYR A 88 6.23 5.29 4.75
CA TYR A 88 6.25 5.45 3.31
C TYR A 88 5.51 4.27 2.67
N ILE A 89 4.36 4.56 2.06
CA ILE A 89 3.65 3.56 1.23
C ILE A 89 4.42 3.44 -0.07
N LEU A 90 5.05 2.29 -0.28
CA LEU A 90 5.88 2.01 -1.45
C LEU A 90 5.02 1.54 -2.62
N TYR A 91 4.09 0.62 -2.35
CA TYR A 91 3.32 -0.08 -3.38
C TYR A 91 1.90 -0.44 -2.94
N LEU A 92 0.99 -0.50 -3.93
CA LEU A 92 -0.32 -1.13 -3.83
C LEU A 92 -0.41 -2.25 -4.86
N ARG A 93 -0.09 -3.48 -4.45
CA ARG A 93 -0.13 -4.64 -5.36
C ARG A 93 -1.42 -5.40 -5.26
N HIS A 94 -2.02 -5.71 -6.41
CA HIS A 94 -3.07 -6.71 -6.43
C HIS A 94 -2.49 -8.07 -6.00
N SER A 95 -3.19 -8.80 -5.13
CA SER A 95 -2.69 -10.06 -4.55
C SER A 95 -2.38 -11.15 -5.58
N ALA A 96 -3.01 -11.09 -6.76
CA ALA A 96 -2.74 -11.99 -7.88
C ALA A 96 -1.56 -11.56 -8.77
N GLN A 97 -0.97 -10.37 -8.54
CA GLN A 97 0.22 -9.92 -9.26
C GLN A 97 1.50 -10.54 -8.68
N SER A 98 2.55 -10.58 -9.49
CA SER A 98 3.88 -11.06 -9.12
C SER A 98 4.49 -10.25 -7.96
N SER A 99 5.57 -10.79 -7.38
CA SER A 99 6.36 -10.10 -6.36
C SER A 99 6.87 -8.75 -6.82
N ILE A 100 7.03 -7.85 -5.84
CA ILE A 100 7.72 -6.59 -6.06
C ILE A 100 9.22 -6.83 -6.05
N THR A 101 9.93 -6.07 -6.88
CA THR A 101 11.39 -5.97 -6.82
C THR A 101 11.70 -4.59 -6.28
N PHE A 102 12.71 -4.48 -5.42
CA PHE A 102 13.18 -3.18 -4.94
C PHE A 102 13.59 -2.28 -6.11
N ASN A 103 13.09 -1.04 -6.11
CA ASN A 103 13.57 0.02 -6.97
C ASN A 103 14.10 1.15 -6.08
N PRO A 104 15.36 1.60 -6.24
CA PRO A 104 15.93 2.71 -5.45
C PRO A 104 15.07 3.98 -5.45
N LEU A 105 14.33 4.23 -6.53
CA LEU A 105 13.42 5.39 -6.66
C LEU A 105 12.11 5.24 -5.87
N ASP A 106 11.86 4.10 -5.23
CA ASP A 106 10.68 3.92 -4.36
C ASP A 106 10.72 4.79 -3.11
N LEU A 107 11.91 5.30 -2.77
CA LEU A 107 12.21 5.98 -1.52
C LEU A 107 12.43 7.49 -1.71
N GLU A 108 12.33 7.97 -2.96
CA GLU A 108 12.31 9.40 -3.34
C GLU A 108 10.87 9.94 -3.39
#